data_AF-A0A3A6U172-F1
#
_entry.id   AF-A0A3A6U172-F1
#
_cell.length_a   1.000
_cell.length_b   1.000
_cell.length_c   1.000
_cell.angle_alpha   90.00
_cell.angle_beta   90.00
_cell.angle_gamma   90.00
#
_symmetry.space_group_name_H-M   'P 1'
#
loop_
_entity.id
_entity.type
_entity.pdbx_description
1 polymer ?
#
loop_
_entity_poly.entity_id
_entity_poly.type
_entity_poly.pdbx_seq_one_letter_code
_entity_poly.pdbx_strand_id
1 'polypeptide(L)' 'MIFLTIAAVLCGATGWKAINIFGEAQLDWLRQYRSFSNGIPTRHSIGRIIRGIKAESLMSCFINLFQYVTGKRWQRAYQL' A
#
# COMPACT_ATOMS: atom_id res chain seq x y z
N MET A 1 5.81 2.54 -3.08
CA MET A 1 5.95 1.28 -2.30
C MET A 1 4.77 1.01 -1.40
N ILE A 2 4.42 1.90 -0.46
CA ILE A 2 3.25 1.69 0.41
C ILE A 2 1.97 1.45 -0.41
N PHE A 3 1.75 2.24 -1.48
CA PHE A 3 0.63 2.03 -2.40
C PHE A 3 0.57 0.61 -3.00
N LEU A 4 1.68 0.12 -3.57
CA LEU A 4 1.79 -1.24 -4.11
C LEU A 4 1.47 -2.29 -3.04
N THR A 5 2.05 -2.15 -1.84
CA THR A 5 1.85 -3.09 -0.74
C THR A 5 0.39 -3.11 -0.28
N ILE A 6 -0.24 -1.95 -0.13
CA ILE A 6 -1.65 -1.87 0.28
C ILE A 6 -2.56 -2.46 -0.80
N ALA A 7 -2.37 -2.07 -2.07
CA ALA A 7 -3.17 -2.60 -3.18
C ALA A 7 -3.07 -4.13 -3.26
N ALA A 8 -1.86 -4.68 -3.18
CA ALA A 8 -1.64 -6.12 -3.20
C ALA A 8 -2.32 -6.82 -2.01
N VAL A 9 -2.17 -6.29 -0.79
CA VAL A 9 -2.77 -6.87 0.43
C VAL A 9 -4.30 -6.83 0.38
N LEU A 10 -4.89 -5.73 -0.12
CA LEU A 10 -6.34 -5.62 -0.31
C LEU A 10 -6.87 -6.64 -1.33
N CYS A 11 -6.06 -6.99 -2.33
CA CYS A 11 -6.35 -8.05 -3.29
C CYS A 11 -6.01 -9.46 -2.78
N GLY A 12 -5.64 -9.61 -1.49
CA GLY A 12 -5.37 -10.90 -0.85
C GLY A 12 -3.93 -11.41 -0.98
N ALA A 13 -2.98 -10.61 -1.45
CA ALA A 13 -1.59 -11.02 -1.54
C ALA A 13 -0.97 -11.18 -0.13
N THR A 14 -0.49 -12.38 0.17
CA THR A 14 0.18 -12.70 1.44
C THR A 14 1.69 -12.85 1.27
N GLY A 15 2.45 -12.02 1.97
CA GLY A 15 3.92 -12.03 1.94
C GLY A 15 4.56 -11.37 0.70
N TRP A 16 5.88 -11.20 0.75
CA TRP A 16 6.63 -10.39 -0.23
C TRP A 16 6.64 -10.95 -1.65
N LYS A 17 6.63 -12.28 -1.77
CA LYS A 17 6.58 -12.96 -3.08
C LYS A 17 5.25 -12.68 -3.78
N ALA A 18 4.12 -12.80 -3.06
CA ALA A 18 2.80 -12.54 -3.63
C ALA A 18 2.64 -11.07 -4.04
N ILE A 19 3.17 -10.13 -3.24
CA ILE A 19 3.14 -8.70 -3.58
C ILE A 19 3.96 -8.40 -4.84
N ASN A 20 5.14 -9.01 -5.01
CA ASN A 20 5.91 -8.87 -6.24
C ASN A 20 5.13 -9.43 -7.44
N ILE A 21 4.56 -10.63 -7.34
CA ILE A 21 3.74 -11.23 -8.41
C ILE A 21 2.55 -10.33 -8.78
N PHE A 22 1.81 -9.82 -7.80
CA PHE A 22 0.72 -8.87 -8.02
C PHE A 22 1.21 -7.60 -8.74
N GLY A 23 2.33 -7.04 -8.29
CA GLY A 23 2.89 -5.82 -8.85
C GLY A 23 3.25 -5.99 -10.33
N GLU A 24 3.90 -7.10 -10.69
CA GLU A 24 4.23 -7.39 -12.09
C GLU A 24 2.97 -7.60 -12.93
N ALA A 25 2.00 -8.35 -12.41
CA ALA A 25 0.74 -8.64 -13.11
C ALA A 25 -0.16 -7.41 -13.33
N GLN A 26 -0.09 -6.42 -12.44
CA GLN A 26 -0.94 -5.22 -12.45
C GLN A 26 -0.15 -3.93 -12.73
N LEU A 27 1.06 -4.03 -13.30
CA LEU A 27 1.96 -2.90 -13.49
C LEU A 27 1.32 -1.76 -14.30
N ASP A 28 0.58 -2.08 -15.36
CA ASP A 28 -0.07 -1.07 -16.19
C ASP A 28 -1.18 -0.33 -15.46
N TRP A 29 -1.95 -1.03 -14.61
CA TRP A 29 -2.94 -0.40 -13.73
C TRP A 29 -2.26 0.47 -12.66
N LEU A 30 -1.20 -0.04 -12.04
CA LEU A 30 -0.42 0.70 -11.05
C LEU A 30 0.17 2.00 -11.61
N ARG A 31 0.57 1.98 -12.89
CA ARG A 31 1.14 3.13 -13.60
C ARG A 31 0.19 4.30 -13.77
N GLN A 32 -1.12 4.06 -13.72
CA GLN A 32 -2.13 5.12 -13.78
C GLN A 32 -2.11 6.03 -12.53
N TYR A 33 -1.63 5.51 -11.39
CA TYR A 33 -1.60 6.24 -10.12
C TYR A 33 -0.20 6.72 -9.71
N ARG A 34 0.86 6.00 -10.13
CA ARG A 34 2.26 6.31 -9.84
C ARG A 34 3.16 5.85 -10.99
N SER A 35 4.27 6.54 -11.26
CA SER A 35 5.07 6.29 -12.47
C SER A 35 5.75 4.92 -12.56
N PHE A 36 6.14 4.29 -11.45
CA PHE A 36 6.89 3.01 -11.42
C PHE A 36 7.97 2.92 -12.51
N SER A 37 8.77 3.99 -12.68
CA SER A 37 9.75 4.13 -13.77
C SER A 37 10.79 3.01 -13.80
N ASN A 38 11.15 2.49 -12.63
CA ASN A 38 12.11 1.39 -12.45
C ASN A 38 11.41 0.02 -12.32
N GLY A 39 10.13 -0.10 -12.67
CA GLY A 39 9.33 -1.30 -12.52
C GLY A 39 9.02 -1.65 -11.06
N ILE A 40 8.75 -2.93 -10.81
CA ILE A 40 8.40 -3.46 -9.50
C ILE A 40 9.65 -4.00 -8.80
N PRO A 41 9.91 -3.63 -7.54
CA PRO A 41 11.04 -4.18 -6.82
C PRO A 41 10.86 -5.67 -6.55
N THR A 42 11.99 -6.38 -6.49
CA THR A 42 12.03 -7.80 -6.13
C THR A 42 11.45 -8.05 -4.72
N ARG A 43 11.02 -9.28 -4.45
CA ARG A 43 10.53 -9.71 -3.11
C ARG A 43 11.47 -9.31 -1.96
N HIS A 44 12.77 -9.39 -2.17
CA HIS A 44 13.79 -9.05 -1.17
C HIS A 44 13.87 -7.54 -0.95
N SER A 45 13.83 -6.76 -2.03
CA SER A 45 13.77 -5.30 -1.98
C SER A 45 12.49 -4.82 -1.30
N ILE A 46 11.35 -5.43 -1.59
CA ILE A 46 10.07 -5.12 -0.91
C ILE A 46 10.23 -5.33 0.60
N GLY A 47 10.67 -6.51 1.03
CA GLY A 47 10.86 -6.82 2.44
C GLY A 47 11.82 -5.85 3.13
N ARG A 48 12.94 -5.50 2.47
CA ARG A 48 13.92 -4.54 3.01
C ARG A 48 13.36 -3.12 3.12
N ILE A 49 12.63 -2.65 2.11
CA ILE A 49 12.01 -1.31 2.11
C ILE A 49 10.96 -1.23 3.22
N ILE A 50 10.06 -2.21 3.32
CA ILE A 50 9.02 -2.22 4.35
C ILE A 50 9.63 -2.32 5.75
N ARG A 51 10.67 -3.14 5.96
CA ARG A 51 11.40 -3.19 7.23
C ARG A 51 12.06 -1.87 7.64
N GLY A 52 12.42 -1.02 6.68
CA GLY A 52 13.00 0.29 6.94
C GLY A 52 11.96 1.37 7.26
N ILE A 53 10.66 1.09 7.09
CA ILE A 53 9.58 2.02 7.38
C ILE A 53 9.20 1.88 8.86
N LYS A 54 9.14 3.02 9.56
CA LYS A 54 8.60 3.08 10.93
C LYS A 54 7.14 2.62 10.94
N ALA A 55 6.79 1.74 11.88
CA ALA A 55 5.45 1.15 11.96
C ALA A 55 4.35 2.23 12.06
N GLU A 56 4.63 3.32 12.77
CA GLU A 56 3.74 4.46 12.96
C GLU A 56 3.42 5.17 11.62
N SER A 57 4.41 5.28 10.74
CA SER A 57 4.24 5.88 9.41
C SER A 57 3.39 4.99 8.51
N LEU A 58 3.57 3.67 8.58
CA LEU A 58 2.76 2.72 7.84
C LEU A 58 1.30 2.75 8.32
N MET A 59 1.09 2.72 9.64
CA MET A 59 -0.23 2.80 10.27
C MET A 59 -0.95 4.11 9.91
N SER A 60 -0.26 5.25 9.97
CA SER A 60 -0.83 6.54 9.59
C SER A 60 -1.27 6.56 8.13
N CYS A 61 -0.51 5.93 7.22
CA CYS A 61 -0.88 5.84 5.81
C CYS A 61 -2.14 4.97 5.61
N PHE A 62 -2.24 3.83 6.31
CA PHE A 62 -3.45 3.01 6.31
C PHE A 62 -4.67 3.79 6.82
N ILE A 63 -4.55 4.49 7.96
CA ILE A 63 -5.64 5.30 8.51
C ILE A 63 -6.09 6.36 7.50
N ASN A 64 -5.15 7.08 6.87
CA ASN A 64 -5.47 8.09 5.87
C ASN A 64 -6.19 7.50 4.65
N LEU A 65 -5.75 6.32 4.18
CA LEU A 65 -6.45 5.62 3.11
C LEU A 65 -7.88 5.24 3.53
N PHE A 66 -8.05 4.67 4.71
CA PHE A 66 -9.38 4.31 5.22
C PHE A 66 -10.28 5.54 5.38
N GLN A 67 -9.76 6.65 5.87
CA GLN A 67 -10.51 7.90 5.99
C GLN A 67 -10.92 8.46 4.62
N TYR A 68 -10.06 8.34 3.61
CA TYR A 68 -10.37 8.72 2.24
C TYR A 68 -11.49 7.84 1.66
N VAL A 69 -11.41 6.51 1.84
CA VAL A 69 -12.42 5.56 1.33
C VAL A 69 -13.76 5.68 2.07
N THR A 70 -13.73 5.87 3.39
CA THR A 70 -14.94 5.95 4.24
C THR A 70 -15.55 7.35 4.28
N GLY A 71 -14.96 8.34 3.60
CA GLY A 71 -15.48 9.68 3.45
C GLY A 71 -15.82 10.36 4.79
N LYS A 72 -14.81 10.74 5.59
CA LYS A 72 -14.92 11.62 6.78
C LYS A 72 -16.18 11.48 7.67
N ARG A 73 -16.78 10.31 7.83
CA ARG A 73 -17.99 10.15 8.66
C ARG A 73 -17.71 10.10 10.17
N TRP A 74 -16.45 9.85 10.56
CA TRP A 74 -16.08 9.47 11.93
C TRP A 74 -15.56 10.62 12.81
N GLN A 75 -15.35 11.83 12.29
CA GLN A 75 -14.86 12.95 13.11
C GLN A 75 -15.96 13.67 13.91
N ARG A 76 -17.25 13.44 13.61
CA ARG A 76 -18.37 14.01 14.39
C ARG A 76 -18.80 13.16 15.58
N ALA A 77 -18.38 11.89 15.67
CA ALA A 77 -18.85 10.95 16.70
C ALA A 77 -18.02 10.96 17.99
N TYR A 78 -16.91 11.71 18.04
CA TYR A 78 -16.01 11.80 19.22
C TYR A 78 -16.00 13.19 19.86
N GLN A 79 -16.94 14.07 19.47
CA GLN A 79 -17.13 15.42 20.02
C GLN A 79 -18.52 15.59 20.68
N LEU A 80 -19.20 14.51 21.04
CA LEU A 80 -20.41 14.50 21.86
C LEU A 80 -20.18 13.67 23.13
#